data_AF-D0DS24-F1
#
_entry.id   AF-D0DS24-F1
#
_cell.length_a   1.000
_cell.length_b   1.000
_cell.length_c   1.000
_cell.angle_alpha   90.00
_cell.angle_beta   90.00
_cell.angle_gamma   90.00
#
_symmetry.space_group_name_H-M   'P 1'
#
loop_
_entity.id
_entity.type
_entity.pdbx_description
1 polymer ?
#
loop_
_entity_poly.entity_id
_entity_poly.type
_entity_poly.pdbx_seq_one_letter_code
_entity_poly.pdbx_strand_id
1 'polypeptide(L)'
;MAGSIGERWAFVGTFVWLASWIVWMVSTSSRIWITFSALIFGKDTTQSWRVMGLSSTETIGILGIILILAITFLSSRGMNAIARIGSLGGIFTIAVNIIFIVVSFTVLFANHFQLAEPIHGPKTFITSPNPQFQTPIAIVSFVVYAIFAYGGMESLGSVTDSMDNPQKTFPRGLIIASVFTIGAYVLMIFMVGWSVNYHDNLGTNATNLGNVTYAIFNDIGVETGTALG
;
A
#
# COMPACT_ATOMS: atom_id res chain seq x y z
N MET A 1 12.19 -22.50 -12.34
CA MET A 1 11.15 -22.40 -13.40
C MET A 1 11.50 -23.26 -14.62
N ALA A 2 12.66 -23.08 -15.27
CA ALA A 2 13.01 -23.85 -16.49
C ALA A 2 12.95 -25.38 -16.33
N GLY A 3 13.43 -25.92 -15.20
CA GLY A 3 13.41 -27.36 -14.91
C GLY A 3 12.03 -27.98 -14.64
N SER A 4 10.96 -27.18 -14.52
CA SER A 4 9.62 -27.67 -14.16
C SER A 4 8.54 -27.43 -15.23
N ILE A 5 8.67 -26.35 -16.02
CA ILE A 5 7.64 -25.94 -17.01
C ILE A 5 8.20 -25.79 -18.44
N GLY A 6 9.49 -26.10 -18.65
CA GLY A 6 10.18 -25.95 -19.93
C GLY A 6 10.70 -24.52 -20.16
N GLU A 7 11.77 -24.43 -20.96
CA GLU A 7 12.56 -23.21 -21.14
C GLU A 7 11.76 -22.05 -21.74
N ARG A 8 10.92 -22.32 -22.75
CA ARG A 8 10.08 -21.29 -23.41
C ARG A 8 9.10 -20.62 -22.44
N TRP A 9 8.40 -21.40 -21.62
CA TRP A 9 7.44 -20.87 -20.66
C TRP A 9 8.11 -20.19 -19.47
N ALA A 10 9.27 -20.71 -19.04
CA ALA A 10 10.09 -20.05 -18.03
C ALA A 10 10.62 -18.69 -18.51
N PHE A 11 11.03 -18.58 -19.77
CA PHE A 11 11.44 -17.30 -20.37
C PHE A 11 10.29 -16.30 -20.40
N VAL A 12 9.12 -16.70 -20.93
CA VAL A 12 7.93 -15.83 -20.98
C VAL A 12 7.54 -15.38 -19.57
N GLY A 13 7.47 -16.29 -18.60
CA GLY A 13 7.12 -15.97 -17.22
C GLY A 13 8.10 -14.98 -16.58
N THR A 14 9.41 -15.20 -16.76
CA THR A 14 10.45 -14.30 -16.22
C THR A 14 10.37 -12.91 -16.86
N PHE A 15 10.14 -12.85 -18.17
CA PHE A 15 10.02 -11.58 -18.89
C PHE A 15 8.78 -10.79 -18.45
N VAL A 16 7.63 -11.45 -18.33
CA VAL A 16 6.40 -10.84 -17.81
C VAL A 16 6.61 -10.34 -16.38
N TRP A 17 7.24 -11.14 -15.52
CA TRP A 17 7.54 -10.75 -14.14
C TRP A 17 8.44 -9.50 -14.09
N LEU A 18 9.53 -9.46 -14.87
CA LEU A 18 10.41 -8.28 -14.97
C LEU A 18 9.64 -7.05 -15.48
N ALA A 19 8.80 -7.20 -16.51
CA ALA A 19 8.00 -6.10 -17.05
C ALA A 19 7.00 -5.56 -16.01
N SER A 20 6.36 -6.43 -15.23
CA SER A 20 5.48 -6.04 -14.13
C SER A 20 6.21 -5.21 -13.07
N TRP A 21 7.46 -5.57 -12.72
CA TRP A 21 8.27 -4.78 -11.79
C TRP A 21 8.64 -3.39 -12.32
N ILE A 22 8.84 -3.24 -13.63
CA ILE A 22 9.09 -1.93 -14.25
C ILE A 22 7.86 -1.04 -14.12
N VAL A 23 6.67 -1.55 -14.46
CA VAL A 23 5.40 -0.80 -14.32
C VAL A 23 5.17 -0.40 -12.86
N TRP A 24 5.43 -1.32 -11.93
CA TRP A 24 5.34 -1.05 -10.50
C TRP A 24 6.32 0.04 -10.04
N MET A 25 7.56 -0.01 -10.51
CA MET A 25 8.59 0.97 -10.18
C MET A 25 8.18 2.37 -10.65
N VAL A 26 7.65 2.49 -11.87
CA VAL A 26 7.13 3.76 -12.39
C VAL A 26 5.96 4.27 -11.56
N SER A 27 4.97 3.42 -11.25
CA SER A 27 3.82 3.82 -10.44
C SER A 27 4.22 4.26 -9.03
N THR A 28 5.15 3.53 -8.40
CA THR A 28 5.62 3.82 -7.03
C THR A 28 6.45 5.10 -6.99
N SER A 29 7.36 5.29 -7.96
CA SER A 29 8.21 6.49 -8.02
C SER A 29 7.38 7.76 -8.18
N SER A 30 6.30 7.71 -8.95
CA SER A 30 5.37 8.84 -9.06
C SER A 30 4.61 9.12 -7.76
N ARG A 31 4.17 8.07 -7.04
CA ARG A 31 3.43 8.21 -5.77
C ARG A 31 4.27 8.78 -4.63
N ILE A 32 5.58 8.51 -4.62
CA ILE A 32 6.50 9.07 -3.60
C ILE A 32 6.44 10.61 -3.54
N TRP A 33 6.20 11.27 -4.67
CA TRP A 33 6.06 12.73 -4.71
C TRP A 33 4.79 13.24 -4.02
N ILE A 34 3.72 12.45 -4.01
CA ILE A 34 2.51 12.75 -3.23
C ILE A 34 2.84 12.71 -1.74
N THR A 35 3.60 11.71 -1.29
CA THR A 35 4.10 11.61 0.09
C THR A 35 4.95 12.83 0.47
N PHE A 36 5.91 13.21 -0.37
CA PHE A 36 6.74 14.39 -0.10
C PHE A 36 5.91 15.68 -0.08
N SER A 37 4.93 15.80 -0.96
CA SER A 37 4.03 16.95 -0.98
C SER A 37 3.22 17.06 0.32
N ALA A 38 2.60 15.96 0.75
CA ALA A 38 1.85 15.91 2.00
C ALA A 38 2.75 16.19 3.22
N LEU A 39 3.98 15.67 3.23
CA LEU A 39 4.93 15.88 4.33
C LEU A 39 5.40 17.35 4.43
N ILE A 40 5.68 18.00 3.31
CA ILE A 40 6.23 19.37 3.29
C ILE A 40 5.11 20.42 3.45
N PHE A 41 3.96 20.20 2.81
CA PHE A 41 2.89 21.20 2.74
C PHE A 41 1.67 20.88 3.62
N GLY A 42 1.70 19.75 4.35
CA GLY A 42 0.60 19.28 5.20
C GLY A 42 -0.61 18.74 4.42
N LYS A 43 -0.58 18.79 3.09
CA LYS A 43 -1.62 18.28 2.19
C LYS A 43 -1.04 17.97 0.82
N ASP A 44 -1.73 17.13 0.05
CA ASP A 44 -1.37 16.86 -1.34
C ASP A 44 -1.55 18.11 -2.21
N THR A 45 -0.45 18.69 -2.67
CA THR A 45 -0.41 19.82 -3.62
C THR A 45 0.12 19.42 -4.99
N THR A 46 0.35 18.13 -5.25
CA THR A 46 0.94 17.67 -6.51
C THR A 46 0.14 18.09 -7.74
N GLN A 47 -1.19 18.18 -7.60
CA GLN A 47 -2.11 18.63 -8.66
C GLN A 47 -1.97 20.13 -9.01
N SER A 48 -1.30 20.94 -8.19
CA SER A 48 -1.01 22.35 -8.49
C SER A 48 0.40 22.56 -9.04
N TRP A 49 1.25 21.53 -9.02
CA TRP A 49 2.62 21.65 -9.51
C TRP A 49 2.60 21.74 -11.02
N ARG A 50 3.16 22.81 -11.57
CA ARG A 50 3.30 23.03 -13.01
C ARG A 50 4.67 23.64 -13.24
N VAL A 51 5.49 22.96 -14.02
CA VAL A 51 6.86 23.40 -14.31
C VAL A 51 6.96 23.67 -15.81
N MET A 52 7.44 24.86 -16.18
CA MET A 52 7.77 25.20 -17.58
C MET A 52 6.63 24.95 -18.59
N GLY A 53 5.37 25.19 -18.19
CA GLY A 53 4.19 24.99 -19.05
C GLY A 53 3.66 23.55 -19.09
N LEU A 54 4.30 22.61 -18.39
CA LEU A 54 3.84 21.23 -18.27
C LEU A 54 2.67 21.12 -17.30
N SER A 55 1.78 20.17 -17.59
CA SER A 55 0.71 19.76 -16.68
C SER A 55 1.29 19.10 -15.43
N SER A 56 0.45 18.95 -14.41
CA SER A 56 0.83 18.34 -13.13
C SER A 56 1.21 16.87 -13.29
N THR A 57 0.50 16.13 -14.13
CA THR A 57 0.83 14.74 -14.45
C THR A 57 2.20 14.62 -15.12
N GLU A 58 2.52 15.48 -16.09
CA GLU A 58 3.82 15.49 -16.76
C GLU A 58 4.95 15.88 -15.82
N THR A 59 4.72 16.88 -14.96
CA THR A 59 5.68 17.32 -13.94
C THR A 59 6.01 16.18 -12.97
N ILE A 60 5.01 15.47 -12.46
CA ILE A 60 5.21 14.31 -11.58
C ILE A 60 5.89 13.16 -12.32
N GLY A 61 5.56 12.95 -13.61
CA GLY A 61 6.25 11.97 -14.45
C GLY A 61 7.74 12.22 -14.58
N ILE A 62 8.15 13.47 -14.85
CA ILE A 62 9.56 13.87 -14.93
C ILE A 62 10.27 13.66 -13.59
N LEU A 63 9.64 14.10 -12.49
CA LEU A 63 10.18 13.89 -11.15
C LEU A 63 10.32 12.39 -10.82
N GLY A 64 9.38 11.56 -11.27
CA GLY A 64 9.46 10.10 -11.19
C GLY A 64 10.67 9.53 -11.94
N ILE A 65 10.93 9.99 -13.17
CA ILE A 65 12.11 9.59 -13.95
C ILE A 65 13.40 9.97 -13.22
N ILE A 66 13.49 11.21 -12.72
CA ILE A 66 14.66 11.68 -11.97
C ILE A 66 14.89 10.80 -10.74
N LEU A 67 13.84 10.45 -10.00
CA LEU A 67 13.93 9.59 -8.83
C LEU A 67 14.44 8.18 -9.19
N ILE A 68 13.93 7.57 -10.27
CA ILE A 68 14.38 6.26 -10.73
C ILE A 68 15.87 6.30 -11.11
N LEU A 69 16.31 7.32 -11.84
CA LEU A 69 17.72 7.49 -12.21
C LEU A 69 18.60 7.66 -10.97
N ALA A 70 18.16 8.46 -9.98
CA ALA A 70 18.88 8.65 -8.73
C ALA A 70 19.00 7.34 -7.95
N ILE A 71 17.90 6.60 -7.75
CA ILE A 71 17.92 5.31 -7.04
C ILE A 71 18.80 4.29 -7.78
N THR A 72 18.73 4.26 -9.12
CA THR A 72 19.58 3.39 -9.95
C THR A 72 21.06 3.71 -9.75
N PHE A 73 21.41 5.00 -9.71
CA PHE A 73 22.78 5.44 -9.45
C PHE A 73 23.26 5.13 -8.02
N LEU A 74 22.39 5.27 -7.01
CA LEU A 74 22.73 4.86 -5.65
C LEU A 74 22.89 3.34 -5.56
N SER A 75 22.06 2.57 -6.27
CA SER A 75 22.11 1.12 -6.29
C SER A 75 23.43 0.59 -6.87
N SER A 76 23.98 1.25 -7.88
CA SER A 76 25.27 0.87 -8.48
C SER A 76 26.47 1.09 -7.56
N ARG A 77 26.33 1.85 -6.46
CA ARG A 77 27.42 2.14 -5.49
C ARG A 77 27.50 1.18 -4.30
N GLY A 78 26.64 0.16 -4.25
CA GLY A 78 26.74 -0.95 -3.30
C GLY A 78 25.46 -1.24 -2.52
N MET A 79 25.13 -2.52 -2.38
CA MET A 79 23.87 -2.98 -1.77
C MET A 79 23.78 -2.80 -0.25
N ASN A 80 24.91 -2.64 0.46
CA ASN A 80 24.91 -2.55 1.91
C ASN A 80 24.15 -1.32 2.44
N ALA A 81 24.27 -0.17 1.76
CA ALA A 81 23.53 1.03 2.12
C ALA A 81 22.01 0.84 1.90
N ILE A 82 21.64 0.19 0.80
CA ILE A 82 20.24 -0.11 0.45
C ILE A 82 19.63 -1.04 1.49
N ALA A 83 20.35 -2.11 1.86
CA ALA A 83 19.89 -3.06 2.88
C ALA A 83 19.64 -2.38 4.23
N ARG A 84 20.50 -1.44 4.63
CA ARG A 84 20.36 -0.67 5.89
C ARG A 84 19.19 0.31 5.85
N ILE A 85 18.98 0.99 4.73
CA ILE A 85 17.82 1.88 4.54
C ILE A 85 16.54 1.05 4.53
N GLY A 86 16.54 -0.10 3.84
CA GLY A 86 15.41 -1.01 3.79
C GLY A 86 15.05 -1.59 5.16
N SER A 87 16.04 -1.97 5.97
CA SER A 87 15.78 -2.48 7.33
C SER A 87 15.20 -1.39 8.24
N LEU A 88 15.72 -0.17 8.17
CA LEU A 88 15.18 0.97 8.92
C LEU A 88 13.75 1.28 8.49
N GLY A 89 13.48 1.30 7.18
CA GLY A 89 12.14 1.46 6.63
C GLY A 89 11.18 0.38 7.13
N GLY A 90 11.63 -0.88 7.18
CA GLY A 90 10.85 -1.99 7.74
C GLY A 90 10.47 -1.78 9.22
N ILE A 91 11.40 -1.30 10.04
CA ILE A 91 11.13 -0.97 11.45
C ILE A 91 10.07 0.13 11.56
N PHE A 92 10.19 1.20 10.76
CA PHE A 92 9.19 2.27 10.73
C PHE A 92 7.81 1.76 10.29
N THR A 93 7.75 0.90 9.28
CA THR A 93 6.49 0.29 8.83
C THR A 93 5.83 -0.50 9.96
N ILE A 94 6.57 -1.30 10.71
CA ILE A 94 6.03 -2.04 11.86
C ILE A 94 5.56 -1.07 12.95
N ALA A 95 6.35 -0.05 13.26
CA ALA A 95 6.00 0.95 14.28
C ALA A 95 4.72 1.71 13.93
N VAL A 96 4.56 2.17 12.69
CA VAL A 96 3.35 2.86 12.22
C VAL A 96 2.12 1.97 12.34
N ASN A 97 2.23 0.68 12.01
CA ASN A 97 1.12 -0.27 12.16
C ASN A 97 0.73 -0.47 13.64
N ILE A 98 1.70 -0.57 14.55
CA ILE A 98 1.42 -0.67 15.99
C ILE A 98 0.74 0.60 16.50
N ILE A 99 1.26 1.78 16.12
CA ILE A 99 0.66 3.07 16.48
C ILE A 99 -0.78 3.15 15.96
N PHE A 100 -1.01 2.78 14.70
CA PHE A 100 -2.34 2.76 14.10
C PHE A 100 -3.31 1.93 14.92
N ILE A 101 -2.94 0.69 15.28
CA ILE A 101 -3.79 -0.19 16.10
C ILE A 101 -4.12 0.46 17.45
N VAL A 102 -3.12 1.01 18.15
CA VAL A 102 -3.31 1.66 19.46
C VAL A 102 -4.25 2.86 19.36
N VAL A 103 -4.06 3.71 18.35
CA VAL A 103 -4.88 4.89 18.13
C VAL A 103 -6.31 4.49 17.76
N SER A 104 -6.51 3.54 16.85
CA SER A 104 -7.85 3.06 16.48
C SER A 104 -8.62 2.52 17.68
N PHE A 105 -7.98 1.75 18.57
CA PHE A 105 -8.63 1.31 19.81
C PHE A 105 -8.94 2.47 20.76
N THR A 106 -8.02 3.43 20.88
CA THR A 106 -8.23 4.62 21.72
C THR A 106 -9.48 5.39 21.27
N VAL A 107 -9.60 5.63 19.96
CA VAL A 107 -10.78 6.28 19.36
C VAL A 107 -12.04 5.46 19.62
N LEU A 108 -12.00 4.14 19.41
CA LEU A 108 -13.17 3.28 19.62
C LEU A 108 -13.68 3.33 21.07
N PHE A 109 -12.78 3.31 22.06
CA PHE A 109 -13.17 3.39 23.47
C PHE A 109 -13.68 4.79 23.85
N ALA A 110 -13.03 5.83 23.34
CA ALA A 110 -13.44 7.21 23.58
C ALA A 110 -14.81 7.54 22.95
N ASN A 111 -15.11 6.96 21.78
CA ASN A 111 -16.40 7.06 21.10
C ASN A 111 -17.45 6.07 21.63
N HIS A 112 -17.24 5.45 22.80
CA HIS A 112 -18.18 4.50 23.41
C HIS A 112 -18.60 3.34 22.49
N PHE A 113 -17.66 2.81 21.70
CA PHE A 113 -17.87 1.74 20.71
C PHE A 113 -18.81 2.12 19.56
N GLN A 114 -19.03 3.42 19.32
CA GLN A 114 -19.73 3.89 18.12
C GLN A 114 -18.77 3.90 16.94
N LEU A 115 -19.18 3.26 15.84
CA LEU A 115 -18.41 3.20 14.62
C LEU A 115 -18.72 4.42 13.74
N ALA A 116 -17.68 5.08 13.22
CA ALA A 116 -17.86 6.16 12.24
C ALA A 116 -18.52 5.67 10.94
N GLU A 117 -18.16 4.47 10.47
CA GLU A 117 -18.86 3.80 9.37
C GLU A 117 -19.90 2.81 9.93
N PRO A 118 -21.21 3.09 9.80
CA PRO A 118 -22.25 2.27 10.41
C PRO A 118 -22.45 0.93 9.69
N ILE A 119 -22.56 -0.15 10.46
CA ILE A 119 -22.82 -1.50 9.94
C ILE A 119 -24.32 -1.76 9.88
N HIS A 120 -24.92 -1.59 8.70
CA HIS A 120 -26.34 -1.86 8.43
C HIS A 120 -26.58 -3.29 7.92
N GLY A 121 -26.06 -4.28 8.67
CA GLY A 121 -26.23 -5.71 8.39
C GLY A 121 -25.33 -6.26 7.27
N PRO A 122 -25.66 -7.44 6.70
CA PRO A 122 -24.78 -8.14 5.75
C PRO A 122 -24.51 -7.36 4.46
N LYS A 123 -25.42 -6.45 4.08
CA LYS A 123 -25.29 -5.64 2.87
C LYS A 123 -24.07 -4.72 2.89
N THR A 124 -23.67 -4.23 4.07
CA THR A 124 -22.47 -3.40 4.25
C THR A 124 -21.19 -4.10 3.79
N PHE A 125 -21.13 -5.44 3.85
CA PHE A 125 -19.93 -6.20 3.48
C PHE A 125 -19.89 -6.62 2.01
N ILE A 126 -21.01 -6.47 1.28
CA ILE A 126 -21.11 -6.90 -0.13
C ILE A 126 -21.37 -5.72 -1.08
N THR A 127 -21.80 -4.58 -0.56
CA THR A 127 -22.06 -3.38 -1.36
C THR A 127 -21.05 -2.31 -0.97
N SER A 128 -20.20 -1.92 -1.91
CA SER A 128 -19.23 -0.85 -1.68
C SER A 128 -19.94 0.50 -1.52
N PRO A 129 -19.56 1.32 -0.52
CA PRO A 129 -20.05 2.69 -0.40
C PRO A 129 -19.49 3.58 -1.53
N ASN A 130 -18.40 3.17 -2.19
CA ASN A 130 -17.88 3.86 -3.37
C ASN A 130 -18.70 3.49 -4.63
N PRO A 131 -19.39 4.46 -5.27
CA PRO A 131 -20.17 4.22 -6.48
C PRO A 131 -19.36 3.63 -7.64
N GLN A 132 -18.06 3.90 -7.69
CA GLN A 132 -17.17 3.39 -8.75
C GLN A 132 -16.96 1.87 -8.66
N PHE A 133 -17.20 1.26 -7.50
CA PHE A 133 -16.99 -0.18 -7.25
C PHE A 133 -18.29 -0.99 -7.15
N GLN A 134 -19.40 -0.49 -7.71
CA GLN A 134 -20.69 -1.21 -7.69
C GLN A 134 -20.91 -2.13 -8.91
N THR A 135 -20.13 -1.97 -9.98
CA THR A 135 -20.26 -2.81 -11.17
C THR A 135 -19.41 -4.08 -11.06
N PRO A 136 -19.84 -5.23 -11.63
CA PRO A 136 -19.05 -6.46 -11.61
C PRO A 136 -17.63 -6.28 -12.17
N ILE A 137 -17.48 -5.47 -13.22
CA ILE A 137 -16.18 -5.19 -13.83
C ILE A 137 -15.27 -4.45 -12.84
N ALA A 138 -15.78 -3.44 -12.14
CA ALA A 138 -15.01 -2.69 -11.14
C ALA A 138 -14.62 -3.56 -9.93
N ILE A 139 -15.50 -4.46 -9.50
CA ILE A 139 -15.19 -5.43 -8.43
C ILE A 139 -14.03 -6.34 -8.86
N VAL A 140 -14.07 -6.85 -10.10
CA VAL A 140 -12.95 -7.65 -10.64
C VAL A 140 -11.66 -6.84 -10.70
N SER A 141 -11.71 -5.58 -11.14
CA SER A 141 -10.54 -4.70 -11.13
C SER A 141 -9.98 -4.46 -9.72
N PHE A 142 -10.85 -4.32 -8.71
CA PHE A 142 -10.43 -4.22 -7.31
C PHE A 142 -9.76 -5.50 -6.82
N VAL A 143 -10.28 -6.68 -7.17
CA VAL A 143 -9.65 -7.97 -6.82
C VAL A 143 -8.25 -8.07 -7.41
N VAL A 144 -8.04 -7.62 -8.66
CA VAL A 144 -6.69 -7.59 -9.27
C VAL A 144 -5.76 -6.67 -8.48
N TYR A 145 -6.22 -5.48 -8.09
CA TYR A 145 -5.45 -4.56 -7.26
C TYR A 145 -5.11 -5.16 -5.89
N ALA A 146 -6.08 -5.83 -5.26
CA ALA A 146 -5.89 -6.50 -3.97
C ALA A 146 -4.85 -7.63 -4.06
N ILE A 147 -4.89 -8.46 -5.11
CA ILE A 147 -3.88 -9.51 -5.34
C ILE A 147 -2.49 -8.88 -5.49
N PHE A 148 -2.40 -7.76 -6.20
CA PHE A 148 -1.14 -7.06 -6.41
C PHE A 148 -0.52 -6.54 -5.11
N ALA A 149 -1.34 -6.18 -4.11
CA ALA A 149 -0.88 -5.78 -2.78
C ALA A 149 -0.21 -6.93 -1.97
N TYR A 150 -0.46 -8.19 -2.34
CA TYR A 150 0.22 -9.37 -1.79
C TYR A 150 1.38 -9.85 -2.67
N GLY A 151 1.62 -9.20 -3.82
CA GLY A 151 2.73 -9.51 -4.70
C GLY A 151 4.08 -9.20 -4.04
N GLY A 152 5.11 -9.94 -4.44
CA GLY A 152 6.48 -9.79 -3.94
C GLY A 152 6.94 -10.96 -3.06
N MET A 153 6.01 -11.71 -2.45
CA MET A 153 6.36 -12.91 -1.66
C MET A 153 7.05 -13.99 -2.50
N GLU A 154 6.80 -14.03 -3.81
CA GLU A 154 7.49 -14.93 -4.74
C GLU A 154 9.00 -14.68 -4.83
N SER A 155 9.45 -13.46 -4.52
CA SER A 155 10.87 -13.10 -4.52
C SER A 155 11.64 -13.79 -3.39
N LEU A 156 10.94 -14.23 -2.33
CA LEU A 156 11.53 -15.00 -1.22
C LEU A 156 11.97 -16.40 -1.65
N GLY A 157 11.55 -16.88 -2.83
CA GLY A 157 12.06 -18.11 -3.43
C GLY A 157 13.58 -18.08 -3.61
N SER A 158 14.17 -16.91 -3.85
CA SER A 158 15.62 -16.75 -4.06
C SER A 158 16.49 -17.01 -2.82
N VAL A 159 15.91 -16.92 -1.62
CA VAL A 159 16.60 -17.16 -0.34
C VAL A 159 16.31 -18.55 0.22
N THR A 160 15.61 -19.41 -0.54
CA THR A 160 15.31 -20.79 -0.13
C THR A 160 16.54 -21.67 -0.02
N ASP A 161 17.56 -21.43 -0.85
CA ASP A 161 18.81 -22.20 -0.84
C ASP A 161 19.62 -22.01 0.46
N SER A 162 19.36 -20.94 1.22
CA SER A 162 20.06 -20.62 2.48
C SER A 162 19.28 -21.01 3.73
N MET A 163 18.12 -21.68 3.60
CA MET A 163 17.29 -22.08 4.74
C MET A 163 17.66 -23.47 5.26
N ASP A 164 17.53 -23.67 6.58
CA ASP A 164 17.56 -25.00 7.17
C ASP A 164 16.28 -25.77 6.81
N ASN A 165 16.43 -26.93 6.18
CA ASN A 165 15.33 -27.77 5.67
C ASN A 165 14.30 -27.00 4.81
N PRO A 166 14.69 -26.43 3.65
CA PRO A 166 13.84 -25.56 2.84
C PRO A 166 12.49 -26.21 2.47
N GLN A 167 12.49 -27.52 2.20
CA GLN A 167 11.30 -28.30 1.84
C GLN A 167 10.17 -28.24 2.88
N LYS A 168 10.49 -28.01 4.16
CA LYS A 168 9.50 -27.90 5.24
C LYS A 168 9.38 -26.48 5.76
N THR A 169 10.51 -25.79 5.93
CA THR A 169 10.57 -24.45 6.54
C THR A 169 9.95 -23.41 5.63
N PHE A 170 10.22 -23.45 4.32
CA PHE A 170 9.67 -22.46 3.39
C PHE A 170 8.15 -22.55 3.25
N PRO A 171 7.53 -23.72 2.98
CA PRO A 171 6.07 -23.81 2.91
C PRO A 171 5.38 -23.43 4.21
N ARG A 172 5.91 -23.85 5.37
CA ARG A 172 5.34 -23.50 6.68
C ARG A 172 5.43 -22.00 6.95
N GLY A 173 6.60 -21.40 6.70
CA GLY A 173 6.81 -19.96 6.84
C GLY A 173 5.86 -19.17 5.96
N LEU A 174 5.69 -19.58 4.70
CA LEU A 174 4.78 -18.92 3.76
C LEU A 174 3.33 -18.99 4.22
N ILE A 175 2.85 -20.14 4.72
CA ILE A 175 1.49 -20.30 5.23
C ILE A 175 1.26 -19.41 6.46
N ILE A 176 2.18 -19.45 7.44
CA ILE A 176 2.07 -18.64 8.66
C ILE A 176 2.06 -17.15 8.32
N ALA A 177 3.00 -16.71 7.47
CA ALA A 177 3.08 -15.31 7.02
C ALA A 177 1.81 -14.88 6.28
N SER A 178 1.27 -15.74 5.41
CA SER A 178 0.05 -15.44 4.66
C SER A 178 -1.16 -15.30 5.57
N VAL A 179 -1.38 -16.25 6.50
CA VAL A 179 -2.50 -16.20 7.46
C VAL A 179 -2.41 -14.96 8.35
N PHE A 180 -1.21 -14.67 8.87
CA PHE A 180 -0.97 -13.48 9.67
C PHE A 180 -1.24 -12.19 8.88
N THR A 181 -0.75 -12.09 7.64
CA THR A 181 -0.90 -10.90 6.79
C THR A 181 -2.36 -10.67 6.42
N ILE A 182 -3.09 -11.73 6.02
CA ILE A 182 -4.52 -11.65 5.72
C ILE A 182 -5.30 -11.19 6.96
N GLY A 183 -5.03 -11.79 8.12
CA GLY A 183 -5.67 -11.40 9.38
C GLY A 183 -5.41 -9.94 9.74
N ALA A 184 -4.15 -9.49 9.62
CA ALA A 184 -3.76 -8.12 9.90
C ALA A 184 -4.44 -7.12 8.95
N TYR A 185 -4.48 -7.39 7.64
CA TYR A 185 -5.16 -6.52 6.68
C TYR A 185 -6.66 -6.45 6.92
N VAL A 186 -7.34 -7.58 7.13
CA VAL A 186 -8.79 -7.57 7.42
C VAL A 186 -9.07 -6.77 8.69
N LEU A 187 -8.29 -6.97 9.75
CA LEU A 187 -8.43 -6.24 11.00
C LEU A 187 -8.20 -4.73 10.81
N MET A 188 -7.11 -4.34 10.15
CA MET A 188 -6.77 -2.93 9.95
C MET A 188 -7.77 -2.21 9.05
N ILE A 189 -8.26 -2.87 7.98
CA ILE A 189 -9.31 -2.31 7.12
C ILE A 189 -10.59 -2.08 7.94
N PHE A 190 -10.95 -3.02 8.81
CA PHE A 190 -12.10 -2.87 9.69
C PHE A 190 -11.90 -1.73 10.71
N MET A 191 -10.69 -1.59 11.25
CA MET A 191 -10.31 -0.50 12.17
C MET A 191 -10.42 0.89 11.53
N VAL A 192 -10.19 1.04 10.23
CA VAL A 192 -10.42 2.32 9.53
C VAL A 192 -11.88 2.75 9.68
N GLY A 193 -12.83 1.82 9.55
CA GLY A 193 -14.26 2.12 9.71
C GLY A 193 -14.69 2.50 11.13
N TRP A 194 -13.81 2.35 12.13
CA TRP A 194 -14.09 2.79 13.50
C TRP A 194 -13.99 4.32 13.62
N SER A 195 -13.13 4.94 12.81
CA SER A 195 -12.77 6.36 12.94
C SER A 195 -13.02 7.17 11.67
N VAL A 196 -13.30 6.53 10.54
CA VAL A 196 -13.44 7.18 9.23
C VAL A 196 -14.73 6.72 8.56
N ASN A 197 -15.54 7.68 8.11
CA ASN A 197 -16.73 7.44 7.30
C ASN A 197 -16.42 7.65 5.80
N TYR A 198 -16.93 6.77 4.93
CA TYR A 198 -16.69 6.92 3.51
C TYR A 198 -17.28 8.21 2.94
N HIS A 199 -18.54 8.54 3.24
CA HIS A 199 -19.21 9.71 2.65
C HIS A 199 -18.68 11.03 3.19
N ASP A 200 -18.43 11.10 4.49
CA ASP A 200 -18.06 12.36 5.15
C ASP A 200 -16.55 12.67 5.00
N ASN A 201 -15.70 11.64 4.95
CA ASN A 201 -14.24 11.83 4.90
C ASN A 201 -13.64 11.50 3.53
N LEU A 202 -13.88 10.28 3.02
CA LEU A 202 -13.14 9.74 1.87
C LEU A 202 -13.78 10.03 0.50
N GLY A 203 -15.08 10.27 0.46
CA GLY A 203 -15.87 10.55 -0.75
C GLY A 203 -15.79 12.00 -1.21
N THR A 204 -14.92 12.79 -0.60
CA THR A 204 -14.69 14.19 -0.95
C THR A 204 -13.78 14.32 -2.18
N ASN A 205 -13.94 15.40 -2.95
CA ASN A 205 -13.12 15.65 -4.16
C ASN A 205 -11.61 15.83 -3.89
N ALA A 206 -11.21 15.97 -2.62
CA ALA A 206 -9.82 16.12 -2.23
C ALA A 206 -9.07 14.77 -2.12
N THR A 207 -9.81 13.68 -1.94
CA THR A 207 -9.25 12.34 -1.70
C THR A 207 -9.20 11.53 -3.00
N ASN A 208 -8.06 10.89 -3.27
CA ASN A 208 -7.83 10.03 -4.43
C ASN A 208 -6.96 8.82 -4.05
N LEU A 209 -6.80 7.84 -4.95
CA LEU A 209 -6.02 6.62 -4.68
C LEU A 209 -4.53 6.87 -4.35
N GLY A 210 -4.00 8.05 -4.66
CA GLY A 210 -2.63 8.43 -4.34
C GLY A 210 -2.47 9.02 -2.93
N ASN A 211 -3.49 9.70 -2.40
CA ASN A 211 -3.42 10.40 -1.12
C ASN A 211 -4.35 9.85 -0.03
N VAL A 212 -5.19 8.86 -0.32
CA VAL A 212 -6.17 8.27 0.60
C VAL A 212 -5.57 7.83 1.94
N THR A 213 -4.36 7.29 1.93
CA THR A 213 -3.66 6.89 3.16
C THR A 213 -3.45 8.08 4.10
N TYR A 214 -3.09 9.26 3.56
CA TYR A 214 -2.91 10.48 4.35
C TYR A 214 -4.23 11.06 4.83
N ALA A 215 -5.27 11.00 4.00
CA ALA A 215 -6.61 11.39 4.42
C ALA A 215 -7.04 10.57 5.65
N ILE A 216 -6.91 9.24 5.57
CA ILE A 216 -7.21 8.33 6.69
C ILE A 216 -6.40 8.70 7.95
N PHE A 217 -5.09 8.90 7.84
CA PHE A 217 -4.28 9.28 9.01
C PHE A 217 -4.67 10.63 9.60
N ASN A 218 -5.01 11.60 8.75
CA ASN A 218 -5.48 12.90 9.20
C ASN A 218 -6.84 12.79 9.90
N ASP A 219 -7.79 12.07 9.32
CA ASP A 219 -9.13 11.85 9.88
C ASP A 219 -9.06 11.14 11.23
N ILE A 220 -8.26 10.07 11.33
CA ILE A 220 -8.01 9.37 12.61
C ILE A 220 -7.40 10.33 13.64
N GLY A 221 -6.47 11.20 13.23
CA GLY A 221 -5.85 12.18 14.11
C GLY A 221 -6.86 13.21 14.63
N VAL A 222 -7.72 13.74 13.76
CA VAL A 222 -8.79 14.69 14.12
C VAL A 222 -9.82 14.01 15.04
N GLU A 223 -10.22 12.79 14.71
CA GLU A 223 -11.17 12.01 15.50
C GLU A 223 -10.60 11.67 16.88
N THR A 224 -9.32 11.31 16.95
CA THR A 224 -8.61 11.11 18.22
C THR A 224 -8.60 12.37 19.07
N GLY A 225 -8.34 13.54 18.47
CA GLY A 225 -8.40 14.82 19.18
C GLY A 225 -9.80 15.13 19.71
N THR A 226 -10.82 14.90 18.89
CA THR A 226 -12.22 15.16 19.24
C THR A 226 -12.71 14.21 20.33
N ALA A 227 -12.30 12.95 20.28
CA ALA A 227 -12.70 11.93 21.25
C ALA A 227 -12.00 12.08 22.61
N LEU A 228 -10.79 12.67 22.65
CA LEU A 228 -10.02 12.86 23.90
C LEU A 228 -10.21 14.24 24.56
N GLY A 229 -10.77 15.22 23.86
CA GLY A 229 -11.06 16.57 24.40
C GLY A 229 -9.96 17.58 24.10
#